data_AF-A0A7C0VCQ7-F1
#
_entry.id   AF-A0A7C0VCQ7-F1
#
_cell.length_a   1.000
_cell.length_b   1.000
_cell.length_c   1.000
_cell.angle_alpha   90.00
_cell.angle_beta   90.00
_cell.angle_gamma   90.00
#
_symmetry.space_group_name_H-M   'P 1'
#
loop_
_entity.id
_entity.type
_entity.pdbx_description
1 polymer ?
#
loop_
_entity_poly.entity_id
_entity_poly.type
_entity_poly.pdbx_seq_one_letter_code
_entity_poly.pdbx_strand_id
1 'polypeptide(L)' 'MNLECVLREKIPLGVHHLFIGEIVLVHVDREVLNEEGRIDFEKVSPFIYNQGEYWSLNRKIGVHGFSRRREG' A
#
# COMPACT_ATOMS: atom_id res chain seq x y z
N MET A 1 8.03 -5.96 0.82
CA MET A 1 7.30 -5.52 2.03
C MET A 1 6.28 -6.59 2.38
N ASN A 2 6.29 -7.05 3.62
CA ASN A 2 5.42 -8.11 4.09
C ASN A 2 4.82 -7.68 5.44
N LEU A 3 3.53 -7.96 5.63
CA LEU A 3 2.81 -7.66 6.87
C LEU A 3 2.46 -8.99 7.54
N GLU A 4 2.95 -9.21 8.75
CA GLU A 4 2.54 -10.34 9.58
C GLU A 4 1.34 -9.94 10.41
N CYS A 5 0.29 -10.75 10.35
CA CYS A 5 -0.99 -10.43 10.98
C CYS A 5 -1.51 -11.59 11.84
N VAL A 6 -2.09 -11.25 12.99
CA VAL A 6 -2.94 -12.16 13.78
C VAL A 6 -4.39 -11.95 13.36
N LEU A 7 -5.11 -13.02 13.00
CA LEU A 7 -6.52 -12.93 12.63
C LEU A 7 -7.36 -12.46 13.82
N ARG A 8 -8.09 -11.36 13.67
CA ARG A 8 -9.02 -10.82 14.66
C ARG A 8 -10.46 -11.17 14.32
N GLU A 9 -10.84 -11.10 13.05
CA GLU A 9 -12.21 -11.36 12.62
C GLU A 9 -12.26 -11.97 11.21
N LYS A 10 -13.24 -12.84 10.98
CA LYS A 10 -13.60 -13.37 9.67
C LYS A 10 -15.09 -13.08 9.42
N ILE A 11 -15.37 -12.15 8.52
CA ILE A 11 -16.73 -11.69 8.22
C ILE A 11 -17.20 -12.31 6.89
N PRO A 12 -18.27 -13.11 6.86
CA PRO A 12 -18.85 -13.61 5.62
C PRO A 12 -19.58 -12.48 4.86
N LEU A 13 -19.27 -12.31 3.58
CA LEU A 13 -19.84 -11.30 2.67
C LEU A 13 -20.32 -11.99 1.38
N GLY A 14 -21.36 -12.81 1.50
CA GLY A 14 -21.88 -13.60 0.38
C GLY A 14 -20.89 -14.66 -0.07
N VAL A 15 -20.37 -14.54 -1.30
CA VAL A 15 -19.40 -15.49 -1.87
C VAL A 15 -17.95 -15.21 -1.45
N HIS A 16 -17.71 -14.14 -0.68
CA HIS A 16 -16.39 -13.76 -0.19
C HIS A 16 -16.33 -13.76 1.35
N HIS A 17 -15.11 -13.76 1.88
CA HIS A 17 -14.84 -13.49 3.28
C HIS A 17 -13.91 -12.29 3.39
N LEU A 18 -14.26 -11.35 4.27
CA LEU A 18 -13.36 -10.29 4.71
C LEU A 18 -12.63 -10.78 5.97
N PHE A 19 -11.30 -10.79 5.91
CA PHE A 19 -10.46 -11.09 7.06
C PHE A 19 -9.88 -9.80 7.63
N ILE A 20 -10.13 -9.54 8.91
CA ILE A 20 -9.52 -8.43 9.64
C ILE A 20 -8.36 -8.99 10.45
N GLY A 21 -7.14 -8.56 10.11
CA GLY A 21 -5.91 -8.95 10.80
C GLY A 21 -5.29 -7.77 11.53
N GLU A 22 -4.81 -8.01 12.75
CA GLU A 22 -3.96 -7.07 13.46
C GLU A 22 -2.52 -7.25 13.00
N ILE A 23 -1.90 -6.15 12.53
CA ILE A 23 -0.49 -6.14 12.12
C ILE A 23 0.37 -6.23 13.38
N VAL A 24 1.13 -7.32 13.51
CA VAL A 24 2.07 -7.54 14.63
C VAL A 24 3.52 -7.27 14.24
N LEU A 25 3.85 -7.38 12.95
CA LEU A 25 5.18 -7.08 12.44
C LEU A 25 5.14 -6.63 10.97
N VAL A 26 6.07 -5.76 10.60
CA VAL A 26 6.27 -5.26 9.23
C VAL A 26 7.69 -5.53 8.82
N HIS A 27 7.87 -6.26 7.71
CA HIS A 27 9.17 -6.54 7.11
C HIS A 27 9.37 -5.72 5.84
N VAL A 28 10.51 -5.06 5.73
CA VAL A 28 10.88 -4.24 4.58
C VAL A 28 12.36 -4.46 4.27
N ASP A 29 12.68 -4.66 2.99
CA ASP A 29 14.06 -4.70 2.54
C ASP A 29 14.72 -3.34 2.72
N ARG A 30 15.97 -3.32 3.21
CA ARG A 30 16.68 -2.06 3.45
C ARG A 30 16.88 -1.23 2.18
N GLU A 31 16.95 -1.91 1.03
CA GLU A 31 17.18 -1.28 -0.28
C GLU A 31 16.04 -0.34 -0.69
N VAL A 32 14.81 -0.62 -0.25
CA VAL A 32 13.64 0.21 -0.56
C VAL A 32 13.39 1.32 0.47
N LEU A 33 14.31 1.52 1.42
CA LEU A 33 14.26 2.64 2.35
C LEU A 33 15.00 3.84 1.76
N ASN A 34 14.55 5.03 2.14
CA ASN A 34 15.27 6.28 1.93
C ASN A 34 16.25 6.53 3.09
N GLU A 35 16.97 7.66 3.02
CA GLU A 35 17.99 8.02 4.02
C GLU A 35 17.39 8.24 5.42
N GLU A 36 16.12 8.63 5.51
CA GLU A 36 15.40 8.79 6.78
C GLU A 36 14.79 7.48 7.31
N GLY A 37 15.09 6.34 6.68
CA GLY A 37 14.55 5.03 7.06
C GLY A 37 13.06 4.85 6.74
N ARG A 38 12.48 5.73 5.92
CA ARG A 38 11.10 5.62 5.43
C ARG A 38 11.07 4.83 4.13
N ILE A 39 9.92 4.22 3.85
CA ILE A 39 9.72 3.50 2.59
C ILE A 39 9.75 4.48 1.43
N ASP A 40 10.65 4.23 0.48
CA ASP A 40 10.68 4.88 -0.81
C ASP A 40 9.85 4.06 -1.81
N PHE A 41 8.62 4.51 -2.04
CA PHE A 41 7.69 3.79 -2.92
C PHE A 41 8.12 3.78 -4.40
N GLU A 42 9.04 4.65 -4.82
CA GLU A 42 9.61 4.57 -6.18
C GLU A 42 10.56 3.39 -6.30
N LYS A 43 11.31 3.07 -5.23
CA LYS A 43 12.15 1.85 -5.16
C LYS A 43 11.32 0.58 -4.96
N VAL A 44 10.21 0.66 -4.23
CA VAL A 44 9.27 -0.47 -4.08
C VAL A 44 8.64 -0.85 -5.43
N SER A 45 8.45 0.12 -6.33
CA SER A 45 7.84 -0.04 -7.65
C SER A 45 6.55 -0.89 -7.62
N PRO A 46 5.54 -0.51 -6.82
CA PRO A 46 4.30 -1.27 -6.71
C PRO A 46 3.55 -1.31 -8.05
N PHE A 47 2.70 -2.32 -8.23
CA PHE A 47 1.80 -2.43 -9.38
C PHE A 47 0.34 -2.35 -8.93
N ILE A 48 -0.53 -1.99 -9.86
CA ILE A 48 -1.98 -2.00 -9.67
C ILE A 48 -2.63 -2.98 -10.64
N TYR A 49 -3.72 -3.59 -10.20
CA TYR A 49 -4.61 -4.35 -11.07
C TYR A 49 -5.76 -3.45 -11.53
N ASN A 50 -6.02 -3.41 -12.83
CA ASN A 50 -7.12 -2.67 -13.43
C ASN A 50 -7.78 -3.52 -14.52
N GLN A 51 -8.99 -4.04 -14.26
CA GLN A 51 -9.84 -4.73 -15.24
C GLN A 51 -9.12 -5.80 -16.10
N GLY A 52 -8.22 -6.58 -15.51
CA GLY A 52 -7.48 -7.64 -16.21
C GLY A 52 -6.05 -7.26 -16.60
N GLU A 53 -5.64 -6.02 -16.36
CA GLU A 53 -4.31 -5.50 -16.68
C GLU A 53 -3.50 -5.23 -15.41
N TYR A 54 -2.17 -5.37 -15.53
CA TYR A 54 -1.22 -4.97 -14.49
C TYR A 54 -0.43 -3.76 -14.96
N TRP A 55 -0.44 -2.69 -14.15
CA TRP A 55 0.23 -1.42 -14.45
C TRP A 55 1.26 -1.12 -13.36
N SER A 56 2.45 -0.67 -13.74
CA SER A 56 3.46 -0.23 -12.77
C SER A 56 3.22 1.21 -12.29
N LEU A 57 3.47 1.46 -11.01
CA LEU A 57 3.45 2.80 -10.42
C LEU A 57 4.87 3.36 -10.40
N ASN A 58 5.35 3.83 -11.55
CA ASN A 58 6.75 4.26 -11.75
C ASN A 58 7.15 5.56 -11.03
N ARG A 59 6.20 6.42 -10.64
CA ARG A 59 6.51 7.72 -10.02
C ARG A 59 5.40 8.21 -9.11
N LYS A 60 5.76 8.96 -8.07
CA LYS A 60 4.81 9.74 -7.27
C LYS A 60 4.27 10.91 -8.10
N ILE A 61 2.94 11.07 -8.14
CA ILE A 61 2.28 12.14 -8.91
C ILE A 61 1.83 13.33 -8.06
N GLY A 62 1.84 13.21 -6.73
CA GLY A 62 1.40 14.26 -5.81
C GLY A 62 1.32 13.77 -4.36
N VAL A 63 0.96 14.68 -3.46
CA VAL A 63 0.64 14.39 -2.06
C VAL A 63 -0.87 14.48 -1.83
N HIS A 64 -1.39 13.95 -0.72
CA HIS A 64 -2.82 14.07 -0.42
C HIS A 64 -3.30 15.53 -0.53
N GLY A 65 -4.38 15.75 -1.28
CA GLY A 65 -4.92 17.10 -1.55
C GLY A 65 -4.22 17.90 -2.63
N PHE A 66 -3.24 17.35 -3.38
CA PHE A 66 -2.51 18.06 -4.43
C PHE A 66 -3.38 18.62 -5.56
N SER A 67 -4.56 18.05 -5.78
CA SER A 67 -5.54 18.51 -6.76
C SER A 67 -6.46 19.62 -6.26
N ARG A 68 -6.37 20.00 -4.97
CA ARG A 68 -7.16 21.11 -4.44
C ARG A 68 -6.61 22.44 -4.95
N ARG A 69 -7.46 23.21 -5.64
CA ARG A 69 -7.19 24.62 -5.97
C ARG A 69 -7.07 25.40 -4.64
N ARG A 70 -5.96 26.12 -4.44
CA ARG A 70 -5.88 27.10 -3.35
C ARG A 70 -6.75 28.30 -3.78
N GLU A 71 -7.80 28.61 -3.03
CA GLU A 71 -8.45 29.91 -3.12
C GLU A 71 -7.47 30.95 -2.56
N GLY A 72 -7.21 32.00 -3.34
CA GLY A 72 -6.35 33.12 -2.97
C GLY A 72 -7.10 34.18 -2.19
#